data_AF-A0A6B3G2V1-F1
#
_entry.id   AF-A0A6B3G2V1-F1
#
_cell.length_a   1.000
_cell.length_b   1.000
_cell.length_c   1.000
_cell.angle_alpha   90.00
_cell.angle_beta   90.00
_cell.angle_gamma   90.00
#
_symmetry.space_group_name_H-M   'P 1'
#
loop_
_entity.id
_entity.type
_entity.pdbx_description
1 polymer ?
#
loop_
_entity_poly.entity_id
_entity_poly.type
_entity_poly.pdbx_seq_one_letter_code
_entity_poly.pdbx_strand_id
1 'polypeptide(L)'
;YDIANTQANQRGMMLGWLDLWGLPKVSEEAPMAWMGMRHKPGKDGALMPGMATKAELERLRKTEGEAAEILYLRLMTAHHKGGVHMAEGCVSACEVEVEQRLAQGMVDAQRSEIDLMAELLRKRGVHD
;
A
#
# COMPACT_ATOMS: atom_id res chain seq x y z
N TYR A 1 10.42 -8.92 -8.11
CA TYR A 1 11.31 -7.95 -7.42
C TYR A 1 10.86 -6.50 -7.60
N ASP A 2 10.04 -6.21 -8.61
CA ASP A 2 9.72 -4.84 -9.03
C ASP A 2 8.95 -4.04 -7.97
N ILE A 3 7.89 -4.60 -7.39
CA ILE A 3 7.12 -3.96 -6.30
C ILE A 3 8.01 -3.63 -5.10
N ALA A 4 8.83 -4.60 -4.66
CA ALA A 4 9.68 -4.44 -3.49
C ALA A 4 10.73 -3.32 -3.69
N ASN A 5 11.39 -3.27 -4.85
CA ASN A 5 12.38 -2.24 -5.16
C ASN A 5 11.74 -0.86 -5.28
N THR A 6 10.62 -0.77 -5.99
CA THR A 6 9.90 0.50 -6.20
C THR A 6 9.42 1.08 -4.88
N GLN A 7 8.71 0.29 -4.06
CA GLN A 7 8.21 0.76 -2.77
C GLN A 7 9.33 1.06 -1.77
N ALA A 8 10.43 0.29 -1.78
CA ALA A 8 11.58 0.59 -0.90
C ALA A 8 12.24 1.93 -1.25
N ASN A 9 12.39 2.23 -2.54
CA ASN A 9 12.93 3.50 -3.00
C ASN A 9 12.01 4.68 -2.66
N GLN A 10 10.70 4.55 -2.91
CA GLN A 10 9.70 5.56 -2.55
C GLN A 10 9.66 5.80 -1.04
N ARG A 11 9.73 4.75 -0.22
CA ARG A 11 9.86 4.87 1.24
C ARG A 11 11.11 5.67 1.62
N GLY A 12 12.24 5.40 0.97
CA GLY A 12 13.48 6.15 1.19
C GLY A 12 13.33 7.64 0.88
N MET A 13 12.69 8.00 -0.24
CA MET A 13 12.41 9.38 -0.62
C MET A 13 11.56 10.09 0.44
N MET A 14 10.41 9.51 0.81
CA MET A 14 9.50 10.11 1.80
C MET A 14 10.16 10.27 3.17
N LEU A 15 10.93 9.27 3.62
CA LEU A 15 11.69 9.37 4.88
C LEU A 15 12.77 10.46 4.81
N GLY A 16 13.45 10.59 3.67
CA GLY A 16 14.46 11.63 3.45
C GLY A 16 13.85 13.04 3.43
N TRP A 17 12.63 13.20 2.91
CA TRP A 17 11.92 14.48 2.97
C TRP A 17 11.54 14.86 4.40
N LEU A 18 11.04 13.92 5.20
CA LEU A 18 10.77 14.15 6.62
C LEU A 18 12.03 14.60 7.36
N ASP A 19 13.18 13.97 7.09
CA ASP A 19 14.46 14.39 7.65
C ASP A 19 14.89 15.79 7.21
N LEU A 20 14.77 16.09 5.92
CA LEU A 20 15.10 17.40 5.37
C LEU A 20 14.24 18.52 5.97
N TRP A 21 12.97 18.22 6.28
CA TRP A 21 12.04 19.17 6.91
C TRP A 21 12.15 19.20 8.45
N GLY A 22 12.98 18.36 9.06
CA GLY A 22 13.11 18.27 10.52
C GLY A 22 11.86 17.70 11.21
N LEU A 23 11.06 16.90 10.50
CA LEU A 23 9.82 16.32 11.01
C LEU A 23 10.04 14.88 11.54
N PRO A 24 9.30 14.47 12.59
CA PRO A 24 9.38 13.11 13.09
C PRO A 24 8.77 12.11 12.09
N LYS A 25 9.36 10.91 12.01
CA LYS A 25 8.87 9.80 11.16
C LYS A 25 7.67 9.06 11.75
N VAL A 26 7.37 9.31 13.02
CA VAL A 26 6.26 8.74 13.77
C VAL A 26 5.49 9.91 14.37
N SER A 27 4.17 9.86 14.24
CA SER A 27 3.26 10.86 14.80
C SER A 27 2.45 10.24 15.94
N GLU A 28 2.07 11.08 16.91
CA GLU A 28 1.10 10.73 17.94
C GLU A 28 -0.35 10.71 17.39
N GLU A 29 -0.58 11.38 16.26
CA GLU A 29 -1.88 11.34 15.58
C GLU A 29 -2.15 9.97 14.97
N ALA A 30 -3.43 9.61 14.95
CA ALA A 30 -3.86 8.37 14.32
C ALA A 30 -3.49 8.36 12.82
N PRO A 31 -3.08 7.22 12.27
CA PRO A 31 -2.91 7.10 10.83
C PRO A 31 -4.18 7.55 10.07
N MET A 32 -4.00 8.16 8.90
CA MET A 32 -5.04 8.79 8.08
C MET A 32 -5.71 10.06 8.65
N ALA A 33 -5.32 10.55 9.85
CA ALA A 33 -5.90 11.77 10.42
C ALA A 33 -5.78 12.99 9.48
N TRP A 34 -4.71 13.07 8.68
CA TRP A 34 -4.49 14.12 7.68
C TRP A 34 -5.51 14.12 6.53
N MET A 35 -6.16 12.97 6.25
CA MET A 35 -7.27 12.87 5.29
C MET A 35 -8.65 13.05 5.95
N GLY A 36 -8.69 13.47 7.22
CA GLY A 36 -9.94 13.54 7.99
C GLY A 36 -10.53 12.16 8.34
N MET A 37 -9.80 11.08 8.08
CA MET A 37 -10.22 9.71 8.38
C MET A 37 -9.50 9.23 9.63
N ARG A 38 -10.21 9.11 10.75
CA ARG A 38 -9.68 8.42 11.93
C ARG A 38 -10.01 6.94 11.80
N HIS A 39 -9.09 6.15 11.25
CA HIS A 39 -9.27 4.70 11.25
C HIS A 39 -9.14 4.18 12.68
N LYS A 40 -10.26 3.70 13.25
CA LYS A 40 -10.17 2.85 14.44
C LYS A 40 -9.40 1.58 14.01
N PRO A 41 -8.45 1.08 14.80
CA PRO A 41 -7.80 -0.19 14.51
C PRO A 41 -8.89 -1.23 14.20
N GLY A 42 -8.80 -1.89 13.04
CA GLY A 42 -9.68 -3.01 12.76
C GLY A 42 -9.56 -4.04 13.89
N LYS A 43 -10.59 -4.85 14.14
CA LYS A 43 -10.54 -5.94 15.14
C LYS A 43 -9.34 -6.88 14.94
N ASP A 44 -8.74 -6.80 13.77
CA ASP A 44 -7.74 -7.70 13.21
C ASP A 44 -6.32 -7.07 13.25
N GLY A 45 -6.21 -5.84 13.75
CA GLY A 45 -4.94 -5.11 13.95
C GLY A 45 -4.41 -4.35 12.74
N ALA A 46 -5.13 -4.32 11.61
CA ALA A 46 -4.80 -3.45 10.48
C ALA A 46 -5.08 -1.98 10.82
N LEU A 47 -4.08 -1.12 10.59
CA LEU A 47 -4.12 0.30 10.96
C LEU A 47 -4.47 1.23 9.78
N MET A 48 -4.36 0.73 8.55
CA MET A 48 -4.53 1.50 7.32
C MET A 48 -5.35 0.71 6.29
N PRO A 49 -6.04 1.38 5.36
CA PRO A 49 -6.73 0.73 4.24
C PRO A 49 -5.80 -0.22 3.48
N GLY A 50 -6.27 -1.43 3.20
CA GLY A 50 -5.54 -2.43 2.38
C GLY A 50 -4.40 -3.17 3.09
N MET A 51 -4.00 -2.77 4.30
CA MET A 51 -2.93 -3.47 5.02
C MET A 51 -3.34 -4.89 5.43
N ALA A 52 -2.52 -5.87 5.08
CA ALA A 52 -2.68 -7.23 5.56
C ALA A 52 -2.53 -7.30 7.09
N THR A 53 -3.39 -8.09 7.71
CA THR A 53 -3.36 -8.39 9.14
C THR A 53 -2.18 -9.30 9.48
N LYS A 54 -1.82 -9.36 10.77
CA LYS A 54 -0.79 -10.31 11.24
C LYS A 54 -1.16 -11.75 10.91
N ALA A 55 -2.44 -12.11 11.06
CA ALA A 55 -2.92 -13.47 10.77
C ALA A 55 -2.81 -13.82 9.29
N GLU A 56 -3.10 -12.89 8.39
CA GLU A 56 -2.95 -13.09 6.94
C GLU A 56 -1.49 -13.23 6.53
N LEU A 57 -0.58 -12.42 7.11
CA LEU A 57 0.86 -12.55 6.86
C LEU A 57 1.41 -13.88 7.38
N GLU A 58 0.96 -14.36 8.54
CA GLU A 58 1.33 -15.68 9.05
C GLU A 58 0.78 -16.81 8.17
N ARG A 59 -0.45 -16.66 7.67
CA ARG A 59 -1.02 -17.62 6.70
C ARG A 59 -0.20 -17.64 5.42
N LEU A 60 0.20 -16.48 4.90
CA LEU A 60 1.02 -16.37 3.70
C LEU A 60 2.37 -17.08 3.88
N ARG A 61 3.04 -16.89 5.02
CA ARG A 61 4.33 -17.55 5.32
C ARG A 61 4.25 -19.08 5.36
N LYS A 62 3.09 -19.63 5.72
CA LYS A 62 2.87 -21.08 5.86
C LYS A 62 2.26 -21.72 4.61
N THR A 63 1.81 -20.93 3.65
CA THR A 63 1.22 -21.43 2.42
C THR A 63 2.33 -21.59 1.39
N GLU A 64 2.31 -22.69 0.62
CA GLU A 64 3.32 -23.01 -0.38
C GLU A 64 2.71 -23.19 -1.77
N GLY A 65 3.56 -23.15 -2.80
CA GLY A 65 3.19 -23.36 -4.20
C GLY A 65 2.14 -22.36 -4.70
N GLU A 66 1.28 -22.83 -5.61
CA GLU A 66 0.25 -21.99 -6.27
C GLU A 66 -0.70 -21.33 -5.28
N ALA A 67 -1.03 -22.01 -4.17
CA ALA A 67 -1.88 -21.44 -3.12
C ALA A 67 -1.24 -20.21 -2.47
N ALA A 68 0.09 -20.20 -2.31
CA ALA A 68 0.84 -19.06 -1.79
C ALA A 68 0.82 -17.89 -2.78
N GLU A 69 0.96 -18.18 -4.07
CA GLU A 69 0.90 -17.19 -5.14
C GLU A 69 -0.47 -16.51 -5.20
N ILE A 70 -1.55 -17.29 -5.15
CA ILE A 70 -2.93 -16.77 -5.11
C ILE A 70 -3.13 -15.88 -3.88
N LEU A 71 -2.69 -16.33 -2.70
CA LEU A 71 -2.83 -15.57 -1.47
C LEU A 71 -2.03 -14.27 -1.52
N TYR A 72 -0.79 -14.30 -2.02
CA TYR A 72 0.02 -13.10 -2.23
C TYR A 72 -0.68 -12.10 -3.16
N LEU A 73 -1.15 -12.55 -4.32
CA LEU A 73 -1.83 -11.68 -5.30
C LEU A 73 -3.09 -11.04 -4.73
N ARG A 74 -3.88 -11.79 -3.95
CA ARG A 74 -5.07 -11.25 -3.27
C ARG A 74 -4.72 -10.18 -2.23
N LEU A 75 -3.74 -10.46 -1.37
CA LEU A 75 -3.31 -9.52 -0.34
C LEU A 75 -2.68 -8.27 -0.96
N MET A 76 -1.84 -8.43 -1.97
CA MET A 76 -1.19 -7.30 -2.65
C MET A 76 -2.20 -6.48 -3.47
N THR A 77 -3.22 -7.10 -4.06
CA THR A 77 -4.32 -6.36 -4.70
C THR A 77 -5.09 -5.49 -3.69
N ALA A 78 -5.41 -6.04 -2.51
CA ALA A 78 -6.06 -5.27 -1.46
C ALA A 78 -5.16 -4.14 -0.94
N HIS A 79 -3.87 -4.43 -0.74
CA HIS A 79 -2.85 -3.47 -0.34
C HIS A 79 -2.76 -2.30 -1.34
N HIS A 80 -2.70 -2.60 -2.63
CA HIS A 80 -2.63 -1.59 -3.68
C HIS A 80 -3.89 -0.74 -3.80
N LYS A 81 -5.09 -1.32 -3.60
CA LYS A 81 -6.33 -0.53 -3.54
C LYS A 81 -6.29 0.47 -2.40
N GLY A 82 -5.78 0.07 -1.23
CA GLY A 82 -5.52 0.98 -0.12
C GLY A 82 -4.47 2.04 -0.46
N GLY A 83 -3.37 1.64 -1.10
CA GLY A 83 -2.32 2.53 -1.58
C GLY A 83 -2.79 3.60 -2.55
N VAL A 84 -3.59 3.23 -3.55
CA VAL A 84 -4.23 4.15 -4.50
C VAL A 84 -5.11 5.15 -3.78
N HIS A 85 -5.95 4.69 -2.85
CA HIS A 85 -6.82 5.58 -2.06
C HIS A 85 -6.02 6.63 -1.28
N MET A 86 -4.92 6.24 -0.62
CA MET A 86 -4.06 7.17 0.11
C MET A 86 -3.32 8.13 -0.83
N ALA A 87 -2.80 7.62 -1.94
CA ALA A 87 -2.06 8.41 -2.91
C ALA A 87 -2.96 9.45 -3.60
N GLU A 88 -4.20 9.10 -3.96
CA GLU A 88 -5.22 10.06 -4.44
C GLU A 88 -5.51 11.14 -3.40
N GLY A 89 -5.57 10.77 -2.12
CA GLY A 89 -5.64 11.72 -1.01
C GLY A 89 -4.52 12.75 -1.05
N CYS A 90 -3.27 12.31 -1.22
CA CYS A 90 -2.12 13.22 -1.30
C CYS A 90 -2.13 14.06 -2.58
N VAL A 91 -2.49 13.50 -3.74
CA VAL A 91 -2.65 14.27 -4.98
C VAL A 91 -3.61 15.45 -4.76
N SER A 92 -4.66 15.26 -3.96
CA SER A 92 -5.64 16.32 -3.68
C SER A 92 -5.23 17.30 -2.57
N ALA A 93 -4.47 16.86 -1.56
CA ALA A 93 -4.30 17.60 -0.31
C ALA A 93 -2.84 17.98 0.03
N CYS A 94 -1.84 17.31 -0.54
CA CYS A 94 -0.43 17.65 -0.31
C CYS A 94 -0.11 19.01 -0.94
N GLU A 95 0.81 19.78 -0.35
CA GLU A 95 1.20 21.11 -0.85
C GLU A 95 2.57 21.10 -1.54
N VAL A 96 3.40 20.09 -1.26
CA VAL A 96 4.73 19.95 -1.84
C VAL A 96 4.61 19.29 -3.21
N GLU A 97 4.96 20.01 -4.28
CA GLU A 97 4.76 19.51 -5.65
C GLU A 97 5.46 18.18 -5.95
N VAL A 98 6.67 17.95 -5.40
CA VAL A 98 7.38 16.68 -5.61
C VAL A 98 6.68 15.51 -4.93
N GLU A 99 6.01 15.76 -3.80
CA GLU A 99 5.19 14.78 -3.09
C GLU A 99 3.92 14.46 -3.88
N GLN A 100 3.22 15.48 -4.39
CA GLN A 100 2.06 15.29 -5.28
C GLN A 100 2.41 14.48 -6.52
N ARG A 101 3.54 14.79 -7.19
CA ARG A 101 4.00 14.04 -8.37
C ARG A 101 4.35 12.59 -8.04
N LEU A 102 4.99 12.35 -6.89
CA LEU A 102 5.26 11.00 -6.42
C LEU A 102 3.96 10.23 -6.18
N ALA A 103 2.98 10.86 -5.52
CA ALA A 103 1.68 10.28 -5.24
C ALA A 103 0.91 9.95 -6.54
N GLN A 104 0.90 10.85 -7.53
CA GLN A 104 0.30 10.56 -8.83
C GLN A 104 0.96 9.35 -9.51
N GLY A 105 2.30 9.29 -9.49
CA GLY A 105 3.04 8.13 -10.01
C GLY A 105 2.71 6.83 -9.27
N MET A 106 2.46 6.88 -7.95
CA MET A 106 1.98 5.74 -7.18
C MET A 106 0.58 5.30 -7.58
N VAL A 107 -0.34 6.23 -7.85
CA VAL A 107 -1.70 5.93 -8.34
C VAL A 107 -1.62 5.16 -9.65
N ASP A 108 -0.86 5.69 -10.61
CA ASP A 108 -0.77 5.12 -11.96
C ASP A 108 -0.12 3.73 -11.93
N ALA A 109 1.00 3.60 -11.21
CA ALA A 109 1.71 2.32 -11.08
C ALA A 109 0.86 1.26 -10.37
N GLN A 110 0.25 1.60 -9.22
CA GLN A 110 -0.52 0.62 -8.45
C GLN A 110 -1.81 0.20 -9.16
N ARG A 111 -2.46 1.08 -9.93
CA ARG A 111 -3.59 0.69 -10.80
C ARG A 111 -3.15 -0.30 -11.87
N SER A 112 -2.03 -0.03 -12.55
CA SER A 112 -1.48 -0.97 -13.54
C SER A 112 -1.11 -2.32 -12.91
N GLU A 113 -0.55 -2.32 -11.70
CA GLU A 113 -0.19 -3.55 -10.99
C GLU A 113 -1.43 -4.31 -10.50
N ILE A 114 -2.53 -3.64 -10.14
CA ILE A 114 -3.82 -4.27 -9.84
C ILE A 114 -4.34 -5.05 -11.05
N ASP A 115 -4.32 -4.44 -12.24
CA ASP A 115 -4.79 -5.09 -13.46
C ASP A 115 -3.93 -6.32 -13.81
N LEU A 116 -2.61 -6.20 -13.67
CA LEU A 116 -1.68 -7.32 -13.84
C LEU A 116 -1.95 -8.44 -12.84
N MET A 117 -2.15 -8.12 -11.55
CA MET A 117 -2.44 -9.13 -10.53
C MET A 117 -3.78 -9.84 -10.79
N ALA A 118 -4.79 -9.12 -11.28
CA ALA A 118 -6.06 -9.73 -11.70
C ALA A 118 -5.87 -10.71 -12.86
N GLU A 119 -5.00 -10.39 -13.84
CA GLU A 119 -4.64 -11.33 -14.90
C GLU A 119 -3.89 -12.56 -14.38
N LEU A 120 -2.93 -12.36 -13.48
CA LEU A 120 -2.17 -13.44 -12.86
C LEU A 120 -3.05 -14.37 -12.01
N LEU A 121 -4.08 -13.84 -11.36
CA LEU A 121 -5.11 -14.62 -10.66
C LEU A 121 -5.93 -15.46 -11.64
N ARG A 122 -6.40 -14.88 -12.76
CA ARG A 122 -7.12 -15.62 -13.81
C ARG A 122 -6.29 -16.75 -14.40
N LYS A 123 -4.99 -16.54 -14.61
CA LYS A 123 -4.05 -17.58 -15.08
C LYS A 123 -3.90 -18.74 -14.10
N ARG A 124 -4.25 -18.55 -12.82
CA ARG A 124 -4.27 -19.56 -11.76
C ARG A 124 -5.67 -20.08 -11.46
N GLY A 125 -6.62 -19.89 -12.38
CA GLY A 125 -8.00 -20.38 -12.26
C GLY A 125 -8.88 -19.60 -11.27
N VAL A 126 -8.47 -18.40 -10.85
CA VAL A 126 -9.27 -17.54 -9.96
C VAL A 126 -9.98 -16.47 -10.79
N HIS A 127 -11.32 -16.46 -10.76
CA HIS A 127 -12.15 -15.61 -11.64
C HIS A 127 -13.00 -14.55 -10.91
N ASP A 128 -12.93 -14.51 -9.58
CA ASP A 128 -13.70 -13.59 -8.74
C ASP A 128 -13.09 -12.18 -8.67
#